data_AF-A0A6N9L545-F1
#
_entry.id   AF-A0A6N9L545-F1
#
_cell.length_a   1.000
_cell.length_b   1.000
_cell.length_c   1.000
_cell.angle_alpha   90.00
_cell.angle_beta   90.00
_cell.angle_gamma   90.00
#
_symmetry.space_group_name_H-M   'P 1'
#
loop_
_entity.id
_entity.type
_entity.pdbx_description
1 polymer ?
#
loop_
_entity_poly.entity_id
_entity_poly.type
_entity_poly.pdbx_seq_one_letter_code
_entity_poly.pdbx_strand_id
1 'polypeptide(L)'
;MRGSLSASERHDRKRAEHKRYYAQTAFKYERRKWTEDEDKLVLIQRIPDRELSRIIKRSMKSISNRRWRLRKAASENKQTGLAGE
;
A
#
# COMPACT_ATOMS: atom_id res chain seq x y z
N MET A 1 -12.79 0.98 -37.07
CA MET A 1 -11.34 1.11 -36.80
C MET A 1 -11.13 1.07 -35.29
N ARG A 2 -10.32 0.16 -34.73
CA ARG A 2 -9.91 0.26 -33.32
C ARG A 2 -8.72 1.21 -33.26
N GLY A 3 -8.98 2.49 -32.97
CA GLY A 3 -7.93 3.47 -32.75
C GLY A 3 -7.04 3.03 -31.58
N SER A 4 -5.73 3.03 -31.79
CA SER A 4 -4.77 2.84 -30.69
C SER A 4 -4.87 4.03 -29.75
N LEU A 5 -5.04 3.78 -28.45
CA LEU A 5 -5.04 4.83 -27.44
C LEU A 5 -3.74 5.63 -27.49
N SER A 6 -3.86 6.95 -27.46
CA SER A 6 -2.74 7.87 -27.28
C SER A 6 -2.02 7.63 -25.95
N ALA A 7 -0.82 8.20 -25.78
CA ALA A 7 -0.05 8.05 -24.55
C ALA A 7 -0.79 8.63 -23.31
N SER A 8 -1.49 9.76 -23.47
CA SER A 8 -2.27 10.39 -22.41
C SER A 8 -3.45 9.51 -21.99
N GLU A 9 -4.22 9.00 -22.95
CA GLU A 9 -5.37 8.12 -22.68
C GLU A 9 -4.95 6.83 -21.97
N ARG A 10 -3.79 6.26 -22.32
CA ARG A 10 -3.23 5.08 -21.61
C ARG A 10 -2.90 5.39 -20.15
N HIS A 11 -2.35 6.56 -19.89
CA HIS A 11 -2.01 6.99 -18.53
C HIS A 11 -3.27 7.26 -17.69
N ASP A 12 -4.27 7.92 -18.26
CA ASP A 12 -5.54 8.20 -17.58
C ASP A 12 -6.32 6.93 -17.27
N ARG A 13 -6.31 5.95 -18.19
CA ARG A 13 -6.89 4.64 -17.93
C ARG A 13 -6.22 3.94 -16.76
N LYS A 14 -4.88 3.93 -16.71
CA LYS A 14 -4.12 3.39 -15.55
C LYS A 14 -4.48 4.11 -14.25
N ARG A 15 -4.59 5.44 -14.26
CA ARG A 15 -5.01 6.21 -13.07
C ARG A 15 -6.42 5.83 -12.62
N ALA A 16 -7.35 5.68 -13.57
CA ALA A 16 -8.73 5.30 -13.27
C ALA A 16 -8.80 3.89 -12.67
N GLU A 17 -8.08 2.93 -13.23
CA GLU A 17 -7.94 1.57 -12.69
C GLU A 17 -7.33 1.60 -11.28
N HIS A 18 -6.28 2.38 -11.07
CA HIS A 18 -5.61 2.50 -9.77
C HIS A 18 -6.54 3.12 -8.70
N LYS A 19 -7.32 4.13 -9.10
CA LYS A 19 -8.35 4.75 -8.26
C LYS A 19 -9.43 3.73 -7.90
N ARG A 20 -9.95 2.99 -8.87
CA ARG A 20 -10.94 1.91 -8.66
C ARG A 20 -10.41 0.83 -7.73
N TYR A 21 -9.14 0.42 -7.90
CA TYR A 21 -8.50 -0.57 -7.05
C TYR A 21 -8.58 -0.17 -5.58
N TYR A 22 -8.11 1.02 -5.21
CA TYR A 22 -8.12 1.45 -3.82
C TYR A 22 -9.51 1.83 -3.29
N ALA A 23 -10.39 2.35 -4.15
CA ALA A 23 -11.75 2.73 -3.76
C ALA A 23 -12.54 1.55 -3.16
N GLN A 24 -12.26 0.31 -3.57
CA GLN A 24 -12.90 -0.91 -3.05
C GLN A 24 -12.87 -1.04 -1.52
N THR A 25 -11.91 -0.41 -0.84
CA THR A 25 -11.74 -0.53 0.62
C THR A 25 -11.63 0.82 1.32
N ALA A 26 -11.81 1.92 0.61
CA ALA A 26 -11.55 3.27 1.12
C ALA A 26 -12.45 3.65 2.31
N PHE A 27 -13.73 3.24 2.27
CA PHE A 27 -14.73 3.55 3.31
C PHE A 27 -15.19 2.32 4.10
N LYS A 28 -14.47 1.19 3.97
CA LYS A 28 -14.90 -0.09 4.54
C LYS A 28 -14.56 -0.23 6.03
N TYR A 29 -13.57 0.51 6.52
CA TYR A 29 -13.01 0.31 7.85
C TYR A 29 -12.76 1.63 8.56
N GLU A 30 -12.91 1.64 9.88
CA GLU A 30 -12.67 2.80 10.72
C GLU A 30 -11.19 3.18 10.81
N ARG A 31 -10.98 4.46 11.14
CA ARG A 31 -9.65 5.03 11.28
C ARG A 31 -9.12 4.80 12.70
N ARG A 32 -8.31 3.75 12.87
CA ARG A 32 -7.56 3.43 14.11
C ARG A 32 -6.05 3.70 14.01
N LYS A 33 -5.33 3.70 15.13
CA LYS A 33 -3.84 3.69 15.16
C LYS A 33 -3.28 2.32 14.72
N TRP A 34 -2.07 2.30 14.16
CA TRP A 34 -1.38 1.06 13.81
C TRP A 34 -0.81 0.40 15.06
N THR A 35 -0.95 -0.92 15.18
CA THR A 35 -0.27 -1.70 16.23
C THR A 35 1.01 -2.33 15.69
N GLU A 36 1.92 -2.70 16.59
CA GLU A 36 3.17 -3.35 16.20
C GLU A 36 2.94 -4.69 15.48
N ASP A 37 1.93 -5.45 15.90
CA ASP A 37 1.58 -6.71 15.24
C ASP A 37 1.04 -6.49 13.83
N GLU A 38 0.29 -5.40 13.60
CA GLU A 38 -0.13 -5.02 12.26
C GLU A 38 1.06 -4.63 11.39
N ASP A 39 2.06 -3.92 11.94
CA ASP A 39 3.26 -3.55 11.21
C ASP A 39 4.11 -4.76 10.82
N LYS A 40 4.25 -5.75 11.73
CA LYS A 40 4.88 -7.04 11.42
C LYS A 40 4.17 -7.71 10.24
N LEU A 41 2.84 -7.78 10.26
CA LEU A 41 2.05 -8.35 9.17
C LEU A 41 2.20 -7.58 7.85
N VAL A 42 2.25 -6.24 7.89
CA VAL A 42 2.45 -5.40 6.70
C VAL A 42 3.80 -5.63 6.05
N LEU A 43 4.84 -5.92 6.84
CA LEU A 43 6.20 -6.18 6.35
C LEU A 43 6.35 -7.55 5.69
N ILE A 44 5.48 -8.51 6.00
CA ILE A 44 5.46 -9.83 5.34
C ILE A 44 5.07 -9.66 3.87
N GLN A 45 6.04 -9.85 2.97
CA GLN A 45 5.83 -9.68 1.52
C GLN A 45 5.01 -10.81 0.87
N ARG A 46 4.79 -11.91 1.60
CA ARG A 46 4.08 -13.09 1.10
C ARG A 46 2.57 -12.84 0.91
N ILE A 47 1.99 -11.89 1.65
CA ILE A 47 0.54 -11.63 1.64
C ILE A 47 0.24 -10.37 0.81
N PRO A 48 -0.62 -10.47 -0.23
CA PRO A 48 -1.02 -9.31 -1.03
C PRO A 48 -1.93 -8.37 -0.22
N ASP A 49 -1.89 -7.07 -0.55
CA ASP A 49 -2.65 -6.02 0.18
C ASP A 49 -4.15 -6.30 0.28
N ARG A 50 -4.73 -6.97 -0.73
CA ARG A 50 -6.15 -7.34 -0.75
C ARG A 50 -6.51 -8.37 0.32
N GLU A 51 -5.64 -9.35 0.53
CA GLU A 51 -5.83 -10.37 1.56
C GLU A 51 -5.54 -9.78 2.94
N LEU A 52 -4.43 -9.04 3.04
CA LEU A 52 -4.06 -8.36 4.27
C LEU A 52 -5.17 -7.39 4.73
N SER A 53 -5.80 -6.67 3.80
CA SER A 53 -6.95 -5.80 4.06
C SER A 53 -8.11 -6.53 4.76
N ARG A 54 -8.35 -7.80 4.44
CA ARG A 54 -9.40 -8.61 5.06
C ARG A 54 -9.01 -9.11 6.45
N ILE A 55 -7.73 -9.42 6.64
CA ILE A 55 -7.15 -9.92 7.89
C ILE A 55 -7.12 -8.79 8.92
N ILE A 56 -6.38 -7.71 8.64
CA ILE A 56 -6.22 -6.59 9.57
C ILE A 56 -7.33 -5.56 9.47
N LYS A 57 -8.38 -5.77 8.65
CA LYS A 57 -9.52 -4.84 8.53
C LYS A 57 -9.08 -3.38 8.30
N ARG A 58 -8.18 -3.17 7.33
CA ARG A 58 -7.69 -1.84 6.90
C ARG A 58 -7.81 -1.68 5.41
N SER A 59 -7.89 -0.43 4.94
CA SER A 59 -7.94 -0.18 3.51
C SER A 59 -6.62 -0.54 2.82
N MET A 60 -6.70 -1.03 1.59
CA MET A 60 -5.51 -1.36 0.78
C MET A 60 -4.60 -0.14 0.62
N LYS A 61 -5.18 1.07 0.51
CA LYS A 61 -4.40 2.31 0.42
C LYS A 61 -3.63 2.61 1.70
N SER A 62 -4.26 2.38 2.86
CA SER A 62 -3.61 2.57 4.17
C SER A 62 -2.45 1.58 4.35
N ILE A 63 -2.66 0.32 3.99
CA ILE A 63 -1.63 -0.74 4.02
C ILE A 63 -0.44 -0.37 3.14
N SER A 64 -0.69 -0.03 1.87
CA SER A 64 0.35 0.36 0.92
C SER A 64 1.17 1.55 1.42
N ASN A 65 0.49 2.58 1.94
CA ASN A 65 1.15 3.76 2.53
C ASN A 65 1.99 3.40 3.77
N ARG A 66 1.47 2.54 4.66
CA ARG A 66 2.21 2.10 5.86
C ARG A 66 3.44 1.30 5.48
N ARG A 67 3.30 0.37 4.53
CA ARG A 67 4.40 -0.45 3.98
C ARG A 67 5.53 0.42 3.43
N TRP A 68 5.20 1.44 2.63
CA TRP A 68 6.19 2.37 2.11
C TRP A 68 6.92 3.12 3.22
N ARG A 69 6.21 3.63 4.23
CA ARG A 69 6.83 4.32 5.39
C ARG A 69 7.75 3.42 6.20
N LEU A 70 7.33 2.19 6.48
CA LEU A 70 8.14 1.23 7.23
C LEU A 70 9.41 0.85 6.46
N ARG A 71 9.32 0.66 5.13
CA ARG A 71 10.49 0.42 4.29
C ARG A 71 11.44 1.62 4.25
N LYS A 72 10.89 2.85 4.15
CA LYS A 72 11.69 4.08 4.15
C LYS A 72 12.42 4.25 5.49
N ALA A 73 11.73 4.07 6.61
CA ALA A 73 12.33 4.10 7.94
C ALA A 73 13.41 3.02 8.10
N ALA A 74 13.17 1.80 7.60
CA ALA A 74 14.18 0.74 7.62
C ALA A 74 15.40 1.06 6.74
N SER A 75 15.22 1.70 5.58
CA SER A 75 16.35 2.14 4.73
C SER A 75 17.12 3.30 5.36
N GLU A 76 16.42 4.24 5.99
CA GLU A 76 17.02 5.36 6.70
C GLU A 76 17.85 4.85 7.90
N ASN A 77 17.32 3.91 8.67
CA ASN A 77 18.06 3.25 9.76
C ASN A 77 19.29 2.46 9.28
N LYS A 78 19.22 1.82 8.09
CA LYS A 78 20.39 1.18 7.48
C LYS A 78 21.46 2.18 7.08
N GLN A 79 21.07 3.39 6.70
CA GLN A 79 21.98 4.45 6.27
C GLN A 79 22.60 5.21 7.45
N THR A 80 21.95 5.23 8.61
CA THR A 80 22.44 5.94 9.82
C THR A 80 23.30 5.09 10.75
N GLY A 81 23.48 3.79 10.50
CA GLY A 81 24.50 2.99 11.17
C GLY A 81 24.37 2.88 12.70
N LEU A 82 23.20 3.16 13.28
CA LEU A 82 22.93 2.85 14.68
C LEU A 82 22.52 1.38 14.78
N ALA A 83 23.52 0.51 14.58
CA ALA A 83 23.54 -0.82 15.17
C ALA A 83 23.59 -0.62 16.68
N GLY A 84 22.42 -0.71 17.31
CA GLY A 84 22.30 -0.86 18.75
C GLY A 84 21.98 -2.30 19.06
N GLU A 85 23.00 -3.17 19.00
CA GLU A 85 23.26 -4.30 19.90
C GLU A 85 24.78 -4.55 19.92
#